data_AF-A0A945Z117-F1
#
_entry.id   AF-A0A945Z117-F1
#
_cell.length_a   1.000
_cell.length_b   1.000
_cell.length_c   1.000
_cell.angle_alpha   90.00
_cell.angle_beta   90.00
_cell.angle_gamma   90.00
#
_symmetry.space_group_name_H-M   'P 1'
#
loop_
_entity.id
_entity.type
_entity.pdbx_description
1 polymer ?
#
loop_
_entity_poly.entity_id
_entity_poly.type
_entity_poly.pdbx_seq_one_letter_code
_entity_poly.pdbx_strand_id
1 'polypeptide(L)'
;MKTIASILVVDDNKGLCDGVKEYLEQEDYAVGCANNGKDAIALLRNNIYDIALVDIELPDIHGTDLVKKLADISPSMDFIHITAHATIESAIEAVRHEQVISYETKPLDMDHLIAILRQIMKRKQLEDALIQSEKLKSIGTITAGISHEYNNILAIISGNVQLIQNTYKDHKGLLDSLRIIMKAINDGAEISNKMLEFAKTKVDTTEYVIDDISDLIKQSIEFTKPRWKNMAQANGVNYHIDMEGVREKSEVSCNSIEIREVFINIIHNAMEAMPEGGRISFSTWNKDDV
;
A
#
# COMPACT_ATOMS: atom_id res chain seq x y z
N MET A 1 -5.48 0.52 6.00
CA MET A 1 -6.77 1.24 5.98
C MET A 1 -7.60 0.61 4.87
N LYS A 2 -8.74 -0.03 5.19
CA LYS A 2 -9.60 -0.66 4.17
C LYS A 2 -10.25 0.48 3.39
N THR A 3 -9.86 0.71 2.15
CA THR A 3 -10.52 1.70 1.30
C THR A 3 -11.97 1.27 1.14
N ILE A 4 -12.91 2.13 1.56
CA ILE A 4 -14.35 1.92 1.35
C ILE A 4 -14.56 1.97 -0.16
N ALA A 5 -15.02 0.86 -0.75
CA ALA A 5 -15.27 0.79 -2.17
C ALA A 5 -16.48 1.65 -2.52
N SER A 6 -16.39 2.40 -3.62
CA SER A 6 -17.45 3.31 -4.03
C SER A 6 -18.23 2.82 -5.23
N ILE A 7 -19.55 2.80 -5.14
CA ILE A 7 -20.47 2.25 -6.13
C ILE A 7 -21.37 3.37 -6.67
N LEU A 8 -21.52 3.45 -7.99
CA LEU A 8 -22.48 4.33 -8.65
C LEU A 8 -23.70 3.53 -9.10
N VAL A 9 -24.89 3.90 -8.65
CA VAL A 9 -26.15 3.30 -9.11
C VAL A 9 -26.84 4.26 -10.07
N VAL A 10 -27.18 3.79 -11.27
CA VAL A 10 -27.83 4.58 -12.31
C VAL A 10 -29.13 3.90 -12.73
N ASP A 11 -30.25 4.45 -12.26
CA ASP A 11 -31.59 3.94 -12.55
C ASP A 11 -32.62 5.09 -12.45
N ASP A 12 -33.54 5.17 -13.41
CA ASP A 12 -34.56 6.23 -13.45
C ASP A 12 -35.62 6.05 -12.34
N ASN A 13 -35.75 4.84 -11.81
CA ASN A 13 -36.55 4.55 -10.62
C ASN A 13 -35.81 4.97 -9.34
N LYS A 14 -36.18 6.14 -8.84
CA LYS A 14 -35.65 6.68 -7.57
C LYS A 14 -35.81 5.72 -6.39
N GLY A 15 -36.94 5.02 -6.28
CA GLY A 15 -37.17 4.09 -5.18
C GLY A 15 -36.22 2.89 -5.21
N LEU A 16 -35.84 2.43 -6.41
CA LEU A 16 -34.81 1.39 -6.56
C LEU A 16 -33.43 1.92 -6.20
N CYS A 17 -33.04 3.09 -6.73
CA CYS A 17 -31.79 3.74 -6.38
C CYS A 17 -31.63 3.92 -4.85
N ASP A 18 -32.64 4.47 -4.19
CA ASP A 18 -32.63 4.72 -2.75
C ASP A 18 -32.57 3.40 -1.95
N GLY A 19 -33.32 2.37 -2.37
CA GLY A 19 -33.30 1.06 -1.70
C GLY A 19 -31.96 0.33 -1.85
N VAL A 20 -31.37 0.34 -3.06
CA VAL A 20 -30.04 -0.24 -3.30
C VAL A 20 -28.98 0.52 -2.51
N LYS A 21 -29.07 1.86 -2.50
CA LYS A 21 -28.15 2.71 -1.73
C LYS A 21 -28.17 2.38 -0.24
N GLU A 22 -29.36 2.36 0.38
CA GLU A 22 -29.49 2.08 1.81
C GLU A 22 -28.89 0.72 2.18
N TYR A 23 -29.15 -0.30 1.35
CA TYR A 23 -28.62 -1.65 1.59
C TYR A 23 -27.10 -1.73 1.43
N LEU A 24 -26.55 -1.12 0.37
CA LEU A 24 -25.11 -1.13 0.11
C LEU A 24 -24.33 -0.30 1.14
N GLU A 25 -24.90 0.81 1.64
CA GLU A 25 -24.30 1.60 2.72
C GLU A 25 -24.26 0.83 4.05
N GLN A 26 -25.24 -0.05 4.33
CA GLN A 26 -25.19 -0.97 5.49
C GLN A 26 -24.07 -2.02 5.38
N GLU A 27 -23.62 -2.31 4.16
CA GLU A 27 -22.54 -3.25 3.85
C GLU A 27 -21.16 -2.56 3.71
N ASP A 28 -21.03 -1.34 4.24
CA ASP A 28 -19.82 -0.51 4.22
C ASP A 28 -19.35 -0.10 2.81
N TYR A 29 -20.27 0.13 1.87
CA TYR A 29 -19.97 0.73 0.56
C TYR A 29 -20.35 2.21 0.53
N ALA A 30 -19.55 3.03 -0.18
CA ALA A 30 -19.90 4.44 -0.44
C ALA A 30 -20.70 4.55 -1.74
N VAL A 31 -21.96 5.02 -1.68
CA VAL A 31 -22.86 4.92 -2.84
C VAL A 31 -23.27 6.28 -3.39
N GLY A 32 -23.10 6.47 -4.69
CA GLY A 32 -23.69 7.56 -5.46
C GLY A 32 -24.91 7.06 -6.25
N CYS A 33 -25.93 7.91 -6.41
CA CYS A 33 -27.10 7.61 -7.23
C CYS A 33 -27.30 8.65 -8.31
N ALA A 34 -27.63 8.20 -9.52
CA ALA A 34 -28.06 9.03 -10.64
C ALA A 34 -29.36 8.48 -11.23
N ASN A 35 -30.24 9.37 -11.68
CA ASN A 35 -31.53 8.96 -12.27
C ASN A 35 -31.61 9.12 -13.79
N ASN A 36 -30.49 9.43 -14.43
CA ASN A 36 -30.33 9.54 -15.87
C ASN A 36 -28.82 9.54 -16.20
N GLY A 37 -28.47 9.38 -17.46
CA GLY A 37 -27.09 9.30 -17.91
C GLY A 37 -26.31 10.62 -17.73
N LYS A 38 -26.96 11.77 -17.93
CA LYS A 38 -26.32 13.08 -17.72
C LYS A 38 -25.86 13.28 -16.27
N ASP A 39 -26.68 12.90 -15.31
CA ASP A 39 -26.36 13.00 -13.88
C ASP A 39 -25.24 12.03 -13.50
N ALA A 40 -25.26 10.81 -14.06
CA ALA A 40 -24.20 9.82 -13.85
C ALA A 40 -22.83 10.35 -14.34
N ILE A 41 -22.79 10.94 -15.54
CA ILE A 41 -21.58 11.57 -16.09
C ILE A 41 -21.14 12.78 -15.24
N ALA A 42 -22.09 13.57 -14.72
CA ALA A 42 -21.78 14.71 -13.86
C ALA A 42 -21.15 14.27 -12.53
N LEU A 43 -21.61 13.18 -11.93
CA LEU A 43 -21.07 12.63 -10.68
C LEU A 43 -19.60 12.18 -10.82
N LEU A 44 -19.23 11.60 -11.96
CA LEU A 44 -17.84 11.21 -12.23
C LEU A 44 -16.85 12.38 -12.36
N ARG A 45 -17.32 13.62 -12.51
CA ARG A 45 -16.41 14.77 -12.57
C ARG A 45 -15.77 15.10 -11.23
N ASN A 46 -16.45 14.79 -10.13
CA ASN A 46 -16.03 15.16 -8.78
C ASN A 46 -15.80 13.95 -7.86
N ASN A 47 -16.17 12.74 -8.30
CA ASN A 47 -16.09 11.53 -7.50
C ASN A 47 -15.47 10.39 -8.32
N ILE A 48 -14.80 9.47 -7.63
CA ILE A 48 -14.26 8.24 -8.21
C ILE A 48 -15.10 7.08 -7.71
N TYR A 49 -15.51 6.22 -8.63
CA TYR A 49 -16.28 5.02 -8.34
C TYR A 49 -15.54 3.79 -8.87
N ASP A 50 -15.57 2.71 -8.09
CA ASP A 50 -14.98 1.42 -8.44
C ASP A 50 -15.88 0.63 -9.38
N ILE A 51 -17.19 0.66 -9.12
CA ILE A 51 -18.20 -0.13 -9.83
C ILE A 51 -19.42 0.76 -10.16
N ALA A 52 -20.03 0.59 -11.34
CA ALA A 52 -21.35 1.13 -11.65
C ALA A 52 -22.38 0.03 -11.87
N LEU A 53 -23.53 0.17 -11.23
CA LEU A 53 -24.76 -0.55 -11.55
C LEU A 53 -25.58 0.32 -12.51
N VAL A 54 -25.76 -0.10 -13.76
CA VAL A 54 -26.33 0.72 -14.83
C VAL A 54 -27.56 0.07 -15.41
N ASP A 55 -28.73 0.68 -15.21
CA ASP A 55 -29.95 0.26 -15.90
C ASP A 55 -29.80 0.40 -17.42
N ILE A 56 -30.34 -0.57 -18.15
CA ILE A 56 -30.26 -0.59 -19.61
C ILE A 56 -31.17 0.51 -20.21
N GLU A 57 -32.34 0.72 -19.61
CA GLU A 57 -33.37 1.60 -20.15
C GLU A 57 -33.44 2.91 -19.35
N LEU A 58 -32.58 3.88 -19.69
CA LEU A 58 -32.60 5.21 -19.09
C LEU A 58 -33.32 6.23 -19.99
N PRO A 59 -33.92 7.29 -19.43
CA PRO A 59 -34.76 8.23 -20.17
C PRO A 59 -34.01 9.06 -21.24
N ASP A 60 -32.69 9.22 -21.12
CA ASP A 60 -31.89 10.12 -21.96
C ASP A 60 -30.76 9.44 -22.75
N ILE A 61 -30.41 8.20 -22.43
CA ILE A 61 -29.37 7.42 -23.08
C ILE A 61 -29.61 5.93 -22.88
N HIS A 62 -29.23 5.08 -23.83
CA HIS A 62 -29.24 3.64 -23.59
C HIS A 62 -28.08 3.24 -22.67
N GLY A 63 -28.30 2.32 -21.73
CA GLY A 63 -27.31 1.97 -20.70
C GLY A 63 -25.98 1.48 -21.28
N THR A 64 -26.00 0.74 -22.39
CA THR A 64 -24.76 0.29 -23.06
C THR A 64 -23.94 1.44 -23.65
N ASP A 65 -24.59 2.50 -24.13
CA ASP A 65 -23.91 3.72 -24.60
C ASP A 65 -23.45 4.60 -23.45
N LEU A 66 -24.15 4.56 -22.30
CA LEU A 66 -23.68 5.20 -21.08
C LEU A 66 -22.39 4.53 -20.59
N VAL A 67 -22.34 3.20 -20.51
CA VAL A 67 -21.15 2.45 -20.08
C VAL A 67 -19.92 2.85 -20.91
N LYS A 68 -20.03 2.93 -22.24
CA LYS A 68 -18.92 3.40 -23.10
C LYS A 68 -18.41 4.78 -22.68
N LYS A 69 -19.32 5.74 -22.45
CA LYS A 69 -18.95 7.10 -22.03
C LYS A 69 -18.34 7.14 -20.63
N LEU A 70 -18.85 6.36 -19.69
CA LEU A 70 -18.31 6.30 -18.33
C LEU A 70 -16.93 5.64 -18.35
N ALA A 71 -16.73 4.60 -19.17
CA ALA A 71 -15.45 3.92 -19.34
C ALA A 71 -14.36 4.81 -19.98
N ASP A 72 -14.73 5.66 -20.94
CA ASP A 72 -13.81 6.66 -21.51
C ASP A 72 -13.32 7.66 -20.44
N ILE A 73 -14.17 7.97 -19.45
CA ILE A 73 -13.85 8.89 -18.34
C ILE A 73 -13.06 8.17 -17.24
N SER A 74 -13.46 6.94 -16.90
CA SER A 74 -12.87 6.12 -15.84
C SER A 74 -12.58 4.69 -16.34
N PRO A 75 -11.41 4.46 -16.96
CA PRO A 75 -11.09 3.17 -17.57
C PRO A 75 -10.93 2.00 -16.58
N SER A 76 -10.72 2.30 -15.29
CA SER A 76 -10.57 1.32 -14.21
C SER A 76 -11.87 0.98 -13.49
N MET A 77 -12.98 1.50 -14.00
CA MET A 77 -14.32 1.30 -13.45
C MET A 77 -14.94 0.04 -14.05
N ASP A 78 -15.51 -0.79 -13.17
CA ASP A 78 -16.18 -2.03 -13.52
C ASP A 78 -17.69 -1.79 -13.68
N PHE A 79 -18.34 -2.44 -14.65
CA PHE A 79 -19.76 -2.21 -14.93
C PHE A 79 -20.61 -3.47 -14.74
N ILE A 80 -21.75 -3.29 -14.08
CA ILE A 80 -22.82 -4.29 -13.95
C ILE A 80 -24.07 -3.67 -14.54
N HIS A 81 -24.70 -4.34 -15.50
CA HIS A 81 -25.97 -3.86 -16.03
C HIS A 81 -27.14 -4.35 -15.20
N ILE A 82 -28.13 -3.50 -14.99
CA ILE A 82 -29.42 -3.88 -14.42
C ILE A 82 -30.43 -3.97 -15.58
N THR A 83 -31.22 -5.03 -15.66
CA THR A 83 -32.22 -5.22 -16.72
C THR A 83 -33.54 -5.76 -16.19
N ALA A 84 -34.66 -5.35 -16.79
CA ALA A 84 -35.96 -5.96 -16.52
C ALA A 84 -36.09 -7.39 -17.05
N HIS A 85 -35.32 -7.76 -18.08
CA HIS A 85 -35.31 -9.11 -18.67
C HIS A 85 -33.88 -9.49 -19.07
N ALA A 86 -33.34 -10.56 -18.48
CA ALA A 86 -32.12 -11.17 -18.99
C ALA A 86 -32.43 -11.92 -20.29
N THR A 87 -31.87 -11.45 -21.41
CA THR A 87 -31.92 -12.17 -22.69
C THR A 87 -30.54 -12.71 -23.04
N ILE A 88 -30.50 -13.74 -23.90
CA ILE A 88 -29.24 -14.26 -24.45
C ILE A 88 -28.50 -13.16 -25.22
N GLU A 89 -29.23 -12.26 -25.88
CA GLU A 89 -28.67 -11.15 -26.63
C GLU A 89 -27.97 -10.13 -25.71
N SER A 90 -28.58 -9.81 -24.56
CA SER A 90 -27.94 -9.02 -23.52
C SER A 90 -26.66 -9.69 -22.99
N ALA A 91 -26.70 -10.99 -22.70
CA ALA A 91 -25.51 -11.72 -22.23
C ALA A 91 -24.36 -11.72 -23.27
N ILE A 92 -24.69 -11.81 -24.56
CA ILE A 92 -23.71 -11.71 -25.65
C ILE A 92 -23.12 -10.30 -25.74
N GLU A 93 -23.89 -9.25 -25.44
CA GLU A 93 -23.44 -7.86 -25.49
C GLU A 93 -22.42 -7.52 -24.37
N ALA A 94 -22.52 -8.11 -23.18
CA ALA A 94 -21.45 -8.00 -22.16
C ALA A 94 -20.14 -8.60 -22.66
N VAL A 95 -20.19 -9.76 -23.31
CA VAL A 95 -18.97 -10.39 -23.85
C VAL A 95 -18.35 -9.51 -24.94
N ARG A 96 -19.15 -8.71 -25.65
CA ARG A 96 -18.66 -7.76 -26.68
C ARG A 96 -18.03 -6.50 -26.09
N HIS A 97 -18.32 -6.17 -24.84
CA HIS A 97 -17.78 -4.99 -24.16
C HIS A 97 -16.95 -5.43 -22.94
N GLU A 98 -15.62 -5.44 -23.10
CA GLU A 98 -14.64 -5.96 -22.12
C GLU A 98 -14.80 -5.45 -20.67
N GLN A 99 -15.50 -4.33 -20.48
CA GLN A 99 -15.68 -3.65 -19.19
C GLN A 99 -17.00 -3.99 -18.48
N VAL A 100 -17.93 -4.69 -19.15
CA VAL A 100 -19.17 -5.19 -18.52
C VAL A 100 -18.92 -6.58 -17.97
N ILE A 101 -19.07 -6.74 -16.66
CA ILE A 101 -18.68 -7.96 -15.96
C ILE A 101 -19.89 -8.84 -15.61
N SER A 102 -21.08 -8.26 -15.44
CA SER A 102 -22.31 -9.00 -15.12
C SER A 102 -23.57 -8.28 -15.58
N TYR A 103 -24.68 -9.02 -15.59
CA TYR A 103 -26.05 -8.50 -15.69
C TYR A 103 -26.87 -8.99 -14.50
N GLU A 104 -27.65 -8.09 -13.91
CA GLU A 104 -28.59 -8.40 -12.84
C GLU A 104 -30.03 -8.13 -13.31
N THR A 105 -30.93 -9.07 -13.04
CA THR A 105 -32.34 -8.93 -13.39
C THR A 105 -33.13 -8.22 -12.29
N LYS A 106 -34.06 -7.36 -12.66
CA LYS A 106 -35.07 -6.80 -11.75
C LYS A 106 -36.17 -7.85 -11.48
N PRO A 107 -36.66 -8.01 -10.24
CA PRO A 107 -36.19 -7.34 -9.02
C PRO A 107 -34.81 -7.85 -8.59
N LEU A 108 -33.94 -6.92 -8.15
CA LEU A 108 -32.59 -7.24 -7.71
C LEU A 108 -32.62 -8.14 -6.47
N ASP A 109 -31.91 -9.26 -6.53
CA ASP A 109 -31.56 -10.06 -5.37
C ASP A 109 -30.33 -9.42 -4.70
N MET A 110 -30.55 -8.79 -3.55
CA MET A 110 -29.52 -8.02 -2.86
C MET A 110 -28.40 -8.90 -2.29
N ASP A 111 -28.71 -10.12 -1.85
CA ASP A 111 -27.71 -11.06 -1.36
C ASP A 111 -26.81 -11.53 -2.51
N HIS A 112 -27.42 -11.79 -3.67
CA HIS A 112 -26.69 -12.13 -4.88
C HIS A 112 -25.79 -10.97 -5.35
N LEU A 113 -26.33 -9.75 -5.39
CA LEU A 113 -25.58 -8.55 -5.78
C LEU A 113 -24.36 -8.33 -4.89
N ILE A 114 -24.50 -8.46 -3.57
CA ILE A 114 -23.37 -8.35 -2.63
C ILE A 114 -22.31 -9.42 -2.90
N ALA A 115 -22.72 -10.67 -3.15
CA ALA A 115 -21.78 -11.74 -3.47
C ALA A 115 -20.94 -11.41 -4.71
N ILE A 116 -21.58 -10.89 -5.77
CA ILE A 116 -20.91 -10.47 -7.00
C ILE A 116 -19.97 -9.29 -6.74
N LEU A 117 -20.44 -8.24 -6.05
CA LEU A 117 -19.61 -7.08 -5.71
C LEU A 117 -18.37 -7.48 -4.91
N ARG A 118 -18.52 -8.35 -3.90
CA ARG A 118 -17.40 -8.87 -3.12
C ARG A 118 -16.43 -9.68 -3.98
N GLN A 119 -16.94 -10.48 -4.92
CA GLN A 119 -16.10 -11.26 -5.83
C GLN A 119 -15.29 -10.35 -6.77
N ILE A 120 -15.91 -9.33 -7.36
CA ILE A 120 -15.26 -8.36 -8.25
C ILE A 120 -14.16 -7.61 -7.48
N MET A 121 -14.49 -7.07 -6.30
CA MET A 121 -13.52 -6.34 -5.48
C MET A 121 -12.35 -7.22 -5.04
N LYS A 122 -12.61 -8.48 -4.67
CA LYS A 122 -11.55 -9.43 -4.29
C LYS A 122 -10.64 -9.76 -5.48
N ARG A 123 -11.20 -9.94 -6.68
CA ARG A 123 -10.41 -10.15 -7.91
C ARG A 123 -9.47 -8.97 -8.16
N LYS A 124 -10.00 -7.75 -8.12
CA LYS A 124 -9.23 -6.51 -8.34
C LYS A 124 -8.09 -6.36 -7.34
N GLN A 125 -8.33 -6.63 -6.05
CA GLN A 125 -7.29 -6.65 -5.02
C GLN A 125 -6.17 -7.65 -5.31
N LEU A 126 -6.52 -8.85 -5.80
CA LEU A 126 -5.55 -9.88 -6.15
C LEU A 126 -4.73 -9.50 -7.39
N GLU A 127 -5.37 -8.89 -8.40
CA GLU A 127 -4.70 -8.39 -9.60
C GLU A 127 -3.72 -7.26 -9.26
N ASP A 128 -4.14 -6.28 -8.45
CA ASP A 128 -3.28 -5.20 -7.98
C ASP A 128 -2.09 -5.74 -7.17
N ALA A 129 -2.34 -6.69 -6.26
CA ALA A 129 -1.28 -7.33 -5.49
C ALA A 129 -0.30 -8.11 -6.38
N LEU A 130 -0.79 -8.76 -7.44
CA LEU A 130 0.05 -9.46 -8.40
C LEU A 130 0.94 -8.49 -9.17
N ILE A 131 0.36 -7.41 -9.72
CA ILE A 131 1.11 -6.37 -10.45
C ILE A 131 2.18 -5.74 -9.55
N GLN A 132 1.85 -5.44 -8.29
CA GLN A 132 2.84 -4.92 -7.33
C GLN A 132 3.93 -5.95 -7.05
N SER A 133 3.60 -7.23 -6.88
CA SER A 133 4.59 -8.30 -6.70
C SER A 133 5.50 -8.46 -7.91
N GLU A 134 4.99 -8.36 -9.14
CA GLU A 134 5.78 -8.45 -10.37
C GLU A 134 6.70 -7.24 -10.55
N LYS A 135 6.20 -6.05 -10.23
CA LYS A 135 6.98 -4.81 -10.23
C LYS A 135 8.12 -4.88 -9.22
N LEU A 136 7.84 -5.32 -7.99
CA LEU A 136 8.86 -5.50 -6.96
C LEU A 136 9.91 -6.54 -7.37
N LYS A 137 9.50 -7.67 -7.96
CA LYS A 137 10.42 -8.69 -8.48
C LYS A 137 11.34 -8.14 -9.59
N SER A 138 10.78 -7.35 -10.51
CA SER A 138 11.54 -6.69 -11.56
C SER A 138 12.55 -5.69 -11.00
N ILE A 139 12.13 -4.85 -10.06
CA ILE A 139 13.01 -3.92 -9.35
C ILE A 139 14.12 -4.69 -8.62
N GLY A 140 13.78 -5.76 -7.90
CA GLY A 140 14.78 -6.55 -7.17
C GLY A 140 15.85 -7.16 -8.07
N THR A 141 15.47 -7.65 -9.25
CA THR A 141 16.41 -8.22 -10.23
C THR A 141 17.37 -7.16 -10.77
N ILE A 142 16.86 -5.98 -11.11
CA ILE A 142 17.67 -4.84 -11.59
C ILE A 142 18.60 -4.36 -10.49
N THR A 143 18.06 -4.17 -9.28
CA THR A 143 18.83 -3.69 -8.13
C THR A 143 19.96 -4.65 -7.77
N ALA A 144 19.75 -5.96 -7.80
CA ALA A 144 20.81 -6.93 -7.53
C ALA A 144 21.97 -6.82 -8.53
N GLY A 145 21.67 -6.62 -9.82
CA GLY A 145 22.69 -6.39 -10.84
C GLY A 145 23.45 -5.08 -10.64
N ILE A 146 22.72 -3.99 -10.41
CA ILE A 146 23.31 -2.66 -10.17
C ILE A 146 24.18 -2.65 -8.91
N SER A 147 23.71 -3.21 -7.79
CA SER A 147 24.48 -3.30 -6.54
C SER A 147 25.78 -4.08 -6.71
N HIS A 148 25.77 -5.15 -7.51
CA HIS A 148 26.97 -5.91 -7.81
C HIS A 148 28.00 -5.08 -8.58
N GLU A 149 27.58 -4.40 -9.66
CA GLU A 149 28.47 -3.51 -10.43
C GLU A 149 28.97 -2.32 -9.60
N TYR A 150 28.10 -1.75 -8.77
CA TYR A 150 28.43 -0.64 -7.89
C TYR A 150 29.48 -1.03 -6.85
N ASN A 151 29.31 -2.19 -6.19
CA ASN A 151 30.28 -2.71 -5.23
C ASN A 151 31.63 -3.02 -5.89
N ASN A 152 31.66 -3.45 -7.16
CA ASN A 152 32.91 -3.64 -7.89
C ASN A 152 33.67 -2.32 -8.07
N ILE A 153 32.97 -1.23 -8.41
CA ILE A 153 33.58 0.10 -8.54
C ILE A 153 34.13 0.55 -7.18
N LEU A 154 33.33 0.42 -6.11
CA LEU A 154 33.77 0.77 -4.76
C LEU A 154 35.00 -0.03 -4.31
N ALA A 155 35.07 -1.32 -4.63
CA ALA A 155 36.22 -2.15 -4.30
C ALA A 155 37.51 -1.68 -5.00
N ILE A 156 37.43 -1.27 -6.27
CA ILE A 156 38.58 -0.73 -7.02
C ILE A 156 39.05 0.58 -6.40
N ILE A 157 38.12 1.51 -6.12
CA ILE A 157 38.45 2.80 -5.52
C ILE A 157 39.07 2.60 -4.12
N SER A 158 38.43 1.76 -3.30
CA SER A 158 38.90 1.40 -1.96
C SER A 158 40.31 0.84 -1.99
N GLY A 159 40.59 -0.11 -2.89
CA GLY A 159 41.91 -0.70 -3.07
C GLY A 159 42.98 0.34 -3.41
N ASN A 160 42.71 1.26 -4.34
CA ASN A 160 43.64 2.34 -4.69
C ASN A 160 43.88 3.30 -3.53
N VAL A 161 42.82 3.70 -2.81
CA VAL A 161 42.94 4.56 -1.63
C VAL A 161 43.82 3.90 -0.57
N GLN A 162 43.61 2.60 -0.33
CA GLN A 162 44.38 1.84 0.65
C GLN A 162 45.86 1.66 0.25
N LEU A 163 46.15 1.50 -1.05
CA LEU A 163 47.52 1.52 -1.57
C LEU A 163 48.19 2.88 -1.31
N ILE A 164 47.52 4.00 -1.61
CA ILE A 164 48.07 5.33 -1.39
C ILE A 164 48.30 5.58 0.11
N GLN A 165 47.37 5.17 0.98
CA GLN A 165 47.54 5.25 2.44
C GLN A 165 48.75 4.45 2.92
N ASN A 166 49.01 3.28 2.32
CA ASN A 166 50.16 2.45 2.65
C ASN A 166 51.48 3.01 2.13
N THR A 167 51.49 3.71 1.00
CA THR A 167 52.69 4.34 0.44
C THR A 167 53.07 5.62 1.19
N TYR A 168 52.09 6.42 1.61
CA TYR A 168 52.32 7.75 2.22
C TYR A 168 51.90 7.82 3.68
N LYS A 169 52.39 6.89 4.51
CA LYS A 169 52.01 6.75 5.93
C LYS A 169 52.34 7.95 6.81
N ASP A 170 53.29 8.78 6.42
CA ASP A 170 53.76 9.91 7.23
C ASP A 170 53.11 11.26 6.86
N HIS A 171 52.31 11.29 5.78
CA HIS A 171 51.72 12.53 5.27
C HIS A 171 50.31 12.76 5.83
N LYS A 172 50.24 13.28 7.07
CA LYS A 172 48.97 13.44 7.84
C LYS A 172 47.83 14.10 7.05
N GLY A 173 48.08 15.21 6.34
CA GLY A 173 47.04 15.92 5.59
C GLY A 173 46.44 15.10 4.43
N LEU A 174 47.25 14.28 3.76
CA LEU A 174 46.77 13.33 2.75
C LEU A 174 46.00 12.17 3.39
N LEU A 175 46.49 11.62 4.51
CA LEU A 175 45.78 10.55 5.23
C LEU A 175 44.41 10.99 5.74
N ASP A 176 44.28 12.23 6.23
CA ASP A 176 42.99 12.81 6.62
C ASP A 176 42.03 12.90 5.42
N SER A 177 42.53 13.34 4.26
CA SER A 177 41.74 13.42 3.03
C SER A 177 41.30 12.03 2.52
N LEU A 178 42.21 11.06 2.52
CA LEU A 178 41.92 9.68 2.13
C LEU A 178 40.92 9.00 3.09
N ARG A 179 40.92 9.37 4.37
CA ARG A 179 39.94 8.88 5.35
C ARG A 179 38.52 9.35 5.02
N ILE A 180 38.37 10.59 4.55
CA ILE A 180 37.06 11.12 4.12
C ILE A 180 36.56 10.33 2.89
N ILE A 181 37.44 10.05 1.93
CA ILE A 181 37.10 9.25 0.74
C ILE A 181 36.70 7.83 1.14
N MET A 182 37.46 7.18 2.02
CA MET A 182 37.10 5.84 2.55
C MET A 182 35.75 5.84 3.26
N LYS A 183 35.44 6.88 4.04
CA LYS A 183 34.14 7.02 4.67
C LYS A 183 33.02 7.08 3.63
N ALA A 184 33.16 7.91 2.59
CA ALA A 184 32.17 8.01 1.51
C ALA A 184 31.98 6.68 0.75
N ILE A 185 33.07 5.92 0.53
CA ILE A 185 33.02 4.58 -0.08
C ILE A 185 32.21 3.62 0.81
N ASN A 186 32.46 3.62 2.12
CA ASN A 186 31.74 2.76 3.07
C ASN A 186 30.26 3.13 3.16
N ASP A 187 29.94 4.43 3.21
CA ASP A 187 28.57 4.93 3.23
C ASP A 187 27.83 4.50 1.93
N GLY A 188 28.51 4.57 0.78
CA GLY A 188 27.99 4.06 -0.50
C GLY A 188 27.75 2.55 -0.50
N ALA A 189 28.66 1.76 0.08
CA ALA A 189 28.50 0.31 0.21
C ALA A 189 27.30 -0.04 1.11
N GLU A 190 27.07 0.72 2.18
CA GLU A 190 25.91 0.54 3.07
C GLU A 190 24.59 0.79 2.32
N ILE A 191 24.52 1.85 1.51
CA ILE A 191 23.35 2.13 0.67
C ILE A 191 23.10 0.99 -0.33
N SER A 192 24.17 0.51 -0.98
CA SER A 192 24.11 -0.62 -1.93
C SER A 192 23.57 -1.91 -1.28
N ASN A 193 23.96 -2.18 -0.03
CA ASN A 193 23.48 -3.34 0.72
C ASN A 193 22.00 -3.21 1.10
N LYS A 194 21.56 -2.02 1.55
CA LYS A 194 20.12 -1.76 1.85
C LYS A 194 19.25 -1.94 0.60
N MET A 195 19.74 -1.50 -0.55
CA MET A 195 19.08 -1.74 -1.84
C MET A 195 18.96 -3.25 -2.14
N LEU A 196 20.01 -4.03 -1.86
CA LEU A 196 20.00 -5.47 -2.05
C LEU A 196 19.07 -6.21 -1.06
N GLU A 197 19.00 -5.77 0.20
CA GLU A 197 18.08 -6.30 1.20
C GLU A 197 16.63 -6.08 0.78
N PHE A 198 16.29 -4.87 0.32
CA PHE A 198 14.97 -4.56 -0.24
C PHE A 198 14.64 -5.43 -1.47
N ALA A 199 15.64 -5.69 -2.33
CA ALA A 199 15.48 -6.54 -3.51
C ALA A 199 15.31 -8.04 -3.17
N LYS A 200 15.88 -8.48 -2.05
CA LYS A 200 15.90 -9.88 -1.60
C LYS A 200 14.68 -10.30 -0.82
N THR A 201 13.68 -9.44 -0.62
CA THR A 201 12.43 -9.83 0.08
C THR A 201 11.56 -10.76 -0.78
N LYS A 202 12.04 -11.99 -0.99
CA LYS A 202 11.24 -13.21 -1.03
C LYS A 202 12.14 -14.41 -0.68
N VAL A 203 11.69 -15.10 0.38
CA VAL A 203 12.19 -16.33 1.00
C VAL A 203 13.31 -16.10 2.01
N ASP A 204 12.95 -15.62 3.20
CA ASP A 204 13.71 -16.01 4.39
C ASP A 204 12.90 -17.04 5.18
N THR A 205 13.52 -18.19 5.39
CA THR A 205 13.00 -19.43 5.98
C THR A 205 12.98 -19.35 7.51
N THR A 206 12.71 -18.19 8.08
CA THR A 206 12.56 -18.05 9.52
C THR A 206 11.14 -18.44 9.91
N GLU A 207 11.03 -19.49 10.73
CA GLU A 207 9.73 -19.97 11.22
C GLU A 207 8.99 -18.85 11.94
N TYR A 208 7.72 -18.65 11.57
CA TYR A 208 6.82 -17.79 12.32
C TYR A 208 6.65 -18.40 13.71
N VAL A 209 7.12 -17.70 14.73
CA VAL A 209 6.96 -18.09 16.12
C VAL A 209 5.85 -17.24 16.75
N ILE A 210 5.16 -17.81 17.74
CA ILE A 210 4.28 -17.00 18.59
C ILE A 210 5.19 -16.21 19.52
N ASP A 211 5.20 -14.89 19.36
CA ASP A 211 6.01 -13.97 20.16
C ASP A 211 5.14 -12.80 20.64
N ASP A 212 5.56 -12.15 21.72
CA ASP A 212 4.84 -11.01 22.28
C ASP A 212 5.32 -9.71 21.64
N ILE A 213 4.45 -9.10 20.82
CA ILE A 213 4.74 -7.81 20.17
C ILE A 213 5.10 -6.74 21.20
N SER A 214 4.49 -6.78 22.38
CA SER A 214 4.72 -5.81 23.47
C SER A 214 6.19 -5.85 23.92
N ASP A 215 6.76 -7.05 24.00
CA ASP A 215 8.16 -7.25 24.34
C ASP A 215 9.09 -6.90 23.18
N LEU A 216 8.71 -7.18 21.94
CA LEU A 216 9.46 -6.72 20.76
C LEU A 216 9.55 -5.19 20.70
N ILE A 217 8.46 -4.46 20.99
CA ILE A 217 8.47 -2.99 21.06
C ILE A 217 9.41 -2.51 22.16
N LYS A 218 9.31 -3.06 23.38
CA LYS A 218 10.21 -2.70 24.51
C LYS A 218 11.67 -2.91 24.15
N GLN A 219 12.00 -4.05 23.55
CA GLN A 219 13.37 -4.37 23.16
C GLN A 219 13.88 -3.43 22.07
N SER A 220 13.06 -3.06 21.09
CA SER A 220 13.42 -2.08 20.06
C SER A 220 13.67 -0.67 20.64
N ILE A 221 12.86 -0.25 21.63
CA ILE A 221 13.09 1.02 22.34
C ILE A 221 14.41 0.96 23.10
N GLU A 222 14.65 -0.08 23.91
CA GLU A 222 15.90 -0.19 24.68
C GLU A 222 17.14 -0.29 23.77
N PHE A 223 17.02 -0.94 22.61
CA PHE A 223 18.10 -1.02 21.62
C PHE A 223 18.45 0.34 21.02
N THR A 224 17.44 1.16 20.70
CA THR A 224 17.64 2.47 20.06
C THR A 224 17.97 3.59 21.05
N LYS A 225 17.57 3.44 22.32
CA LYS A 225 17.69 4.41 23.42
C LYS A 225 19.05 5.06 23.57
N PRO A 226 20.19 4.34 23.54
CA PRO A 226 21.49 4.96 23.72
C PRO A 226 21.80 6.01 22.64
N ARG A 227 21.41 5.77 21.37
CA ARG A 227 21.74 6.67 20.26
C ARG A 227 21.00 7.98 20.35
N TRP A 228 19.67 7.93 20.42
CA TRP A 228 18.87 9.14 20.42
C TRP A 228 18.96 9.89 21.74
N LYS A 229 19.17 9.23 22.89
CA LYS A 229 19.36 9.92 24.18
C LYS A 229 20.65 10.74 24.20
N ASN A 230 21.74 10.20 23.66
CA ASN A 230 23.01 10.92 23.57
C ASN A 230 22.88 12.12 22.61
N MET A 231 22.22 11.95 21.46
CA MET A 231 21.93 13.04 20.52
C MET A 231 21.06 14.12 21.18
N ALA A 232 20.02 13.71 21.90
CA ALA A 232 19.10 14.60 22.58
C ALA A 232 19.81 15.45 23.64
N GLN A 233 20.68 14.83 24.44
CA GLN A 233 21.52 15.53 25.41
C GLN A 233 22.50 16.50 24.77
N ALA A 234 23.12 16.12 23.64
CA ALA A 234 24.06 16.99 22.93
C ALA A 234 23.37 18.25 22.35
N ASN A 235 22.13 18.11 21.90
CA ASN A 235 21.36 19.18 21.29
C ASN A 235 20.40 19.89 22.26
N GLY A 236 20.32 19.45 23.52
CA GLY A 236 19.42 20.02 24.53
C GLY A 236 17.93 19.77 24.27
N VAL A 237 17.60 18.75 23.47
CA VAL A 237 16.22 18.39 23.11
C VAL A 237 15.72 17.23 23.97
N ASN A 238 14.41 17.10 24.11
CA ASN A 238 13.79 16.03 24.91
C ASN A 238 12.85 15.19 24.05
N TYR A 239 12.97 13.87 24.18
CA TYR A 239 12.05 12.91 23.60
C TYR A 239 11.29 12.19 24.71
N HIS A 240 9.97 12.09 24.54
CA HIS A 240 9.09 11.33 25.43
C HIS A 240 8.60 10.08 24.71
N ILE A 241 8.93 8.90 25.25
CA ILE A 241 8.39 7.62 24.78
C ILE A 241 7.23 7.25 25.69
N ASP A 242 6.05 7.14 25.09
CA ASP A 242 4.80 6.79 25.75
C ASP A 242 4.42 5.35 25.38
N MET A 243 4.21 4.53 26.41
CA MET A 243 3.87 3.11 26.31
C MET A 243 2.52 2.80 26.96
N GLU A 244 1.75 3.81 27.38
CA GLU A 244 0.47 3.61 28.08
C GLU A 244 -0.55 2.81 27.24
N GLY A 245 -0.48 2.93 25.91
CA GLY A 245 -1.33 2.18 24.99
C GLY A 245 -0.89 0.74 24.72
N VAL A 246 0.28 0.31 25.20
CA VAL A 246 0.83 -1.03 24.93
C VAL A 246 0.33 -2.01 25.98
N ARG A 247 -0.40 -3.04 25.54
CA ARG A 247 -0.92 -4.10 26.42
C ARG A 247 0.22 -4.98 26.96
N GLU A 248 -0.01 -5.63 28.10
CA GLU A 248 1.02 -6.47 28.75
C GLU A 248 1.32 -7.79 28.03
N LYS A 249 0.37 -8.30 27.23
CA LYS A 249 0.55 -9.52 26.42
C LYS A 249 -0.19 -9.40 25.09
N SER A 250 0.57 -9.31 24.01
CA SER A 250 0.05 -9.21 22.65
C SER A 250 0.72 -10.26 21.77
N GLU A 251 0.34 -11.52 21.96
CA GLU A 251 0.90 -12.66 21.24
C GLU A 251 0.48 -12.63 19.77
N VAL A 252 1.47 -12.65 18.87
CA VAL A 252 1.26 -12.70 17.42
C VAL A 252 2.23 -13.69 16.80
N SER A 253 1.72 -14.48 15.85
CA SER A 253 2.57 -15.32 15.00
C SER A 253 3.35 -14.42 14.04
N CYS A 254 4.65 -14.28 14.26
CA CYS A 254 5.48 -13.38 13.47
C CYS A 254 6.93 -13.84 13.38
N ASN A 255 7.69 -13.20 12.47
CA ASN A 255 9.14 -13.27 12.47
C ASN A 255 9.69 -12.18 13.39
N SER A 256 10.15 -12.56 14.58
CA SER A 256 10.63 -11.63 15.61
C SER A 256 11.81 -10.76 15.17
N ILE A 257 12.60 -11.19 14.18
CA ILE A 257 13.73 -10.43 13.65
C ILE A 257 13.21 -9.32 12.72
N GLU A 258 12.37 -9.68 11.75
CA GLU A 258 11.79 -8.73 10.79
C GLU A 258 10.92 -7.68 11.50
N ILE A 259 10.05 -8.11 12.42
CA ILE A 259 9.16 -7.19 13.16
C ILE A 259 9.96 -6.21 14.02
N ARG A 260 11.05 -6.66 14.64
CA ARG A 260 11.95 -5.79 15.40
C ARG A 260 12.58 -4.73 14.50
N GLU A 261 13.03 -5.12 13.31
CA GLU A 261 13.60 -4.20 12.33
C GLU A 261 12.59 -3.12 11.91
N VAL A 262 11.32 -3.50 11.71
CA VAL A 262 10.23 -2.55 11.45
C VAL A 262 10.13 -1.51 12.57
N PHE A 263 10.11 -1.94 13.84
CA PHE A 263 10.03 -0.99 14.97
C PHE A 263 11.26 -0.09 15.07
N ILE A 264 12.46 -0.62 14.87
CA ILE A 264 13.71 0.17 14.88
C ILE A 264 13.65 1.25 13.80
N ASN A 265 13.22 0.90 12.58
CA ASN A 265 13.11 1.83 11.46
C ASN A 265 12.05 2.92 11.71
N ILE A 266 10.90 2.56 12.29
CA ILE A 266 9.87 3.54 12.67
C ILE A 266 10.39 4.52 13.73
N ILE A 267 11.09 4.02 14.76
CA ILE A 267 11.67 4.88 15.80
C ILE A 267 12.68 5.85 15.19
N HIS A 268 13.58 5.38 14.32
CA HIS A 268 14.53 6.27 13.64
C HIS A 268 13.82 7.34 12.80
N ASN A 269 12.88 6.94 11.94
CA ASN A 269 12.15 7.89 11.09
C ASN A 269 11.40 8.94 11.92
N ALA A 270 10.78 8.54 13.04
CA ALA A 270 10.10 9.46 13.94
C ALA A 270 11.06 10.48 14.58
N MET A 271 12.25 10.03 15.00
CA MET A 271 13.28 10.92 15.57
C MET A 271 13.85 11.88 14.51
N GLU A 272 14.10 11.40 13.29
CA GLU A 272 14.56 12.24 12.17
C GLU A 272 13.53 13.30 11.77
N ALA A 273 12.24 12.95 11.80
CA ALA A 273 11.15 13.89 11.55
C ALA A 273 10.96 14.93 12.67
N MET A 274 11.47 14.65 13.87
CA MET A 274 11.35 15.50 15.06
C MET A 274 12.72 15.88 15.63
N PRO A 275 13.56 16.64 14.89
CA PRO A 275 14.92 16.96 15.32
C PRO A 275 14.99 17.84 16.58
N GLU A 276 13.93 18.61 16.85
CA GLU A 276 13.81 19.51 18.01
C GLU A 276 13.23 18.83 19.26
N GLY A 277 13.08 17.50 19.24
CA GLY A 277 12.39 16.75 20.27
C GLY A 277 10.91 16.51 19.96
N GLY A 278 10.26 15.69 20.78
CA GLY A 278 8.86 15.31 20.54
C GLY A 278 8.39 14.14 21.38
N ARG A 279 7.22 13.61 21.03
CA ARG A 279 6.61 12.44 21.68
C ARG A 279 6.40 11.32 20.66
N ILE A 280 6.78 10.10 21.03
CA ILE A 280 6.46 8.87 20.28
C ILE A 280 5.61 8.00 21.21
N SER A 281 4.39 7.69 20.80
CA SER A 281 3.46 6.84 21.53
C SER A 281 3.25 5.51 20.82
N PHE A 282 3.32 4.40 21.56
CA PHE A 282 3.01 3.07 21.07
C PHE A 282 1.67 2.60 21.65
N SER A 283 0.88 1.91 20.83
CA SER A 283 -0.39 1.32 21.24
C SER A 283 -0.63 -0.02 20.56
N THR A 284 -1.14 -1.00 21.29
CA THR A 284 -1.52 -2.32 20.75
C THR A 284 -3.00 -2.60 21.01
N TRP A 285 -3.70 -3.16 20.02
CA TRP A 285 -5.11 -3.55 20.12
C TRP A 285 -5.35 -4.87 19.39
N ASN A 286 -6.32 -5.66 19.86
CA ASN A 286 -6.82 -6.80 19.11
C ASN A 286 -7.98 -6.33 18.21
N LYS A 287 -8.14 -6.95 17.05
CA LYS A 287 -9.21 -6.64 16.10
C LYS A 287 -10.60 -6.95 16.68
N ASP A 288 -10.68 -7.86 17.65
CA ASP A 288 -11.93 -8.24 18.32
C ASP A 288 -12.34 -7.27 19.45
N ASP A 289 -11.52 -6.27 19.76
CA ASP A 289 -11.77 -5.28 20.82
C ASP A 289 -12.23 -3.91 20.28
N VAL A 290 -12.52 -3.81 18.97
CA VAL A 290 -12.94 -2.58 18.29
C VAL A 290 -14.30 -2.78 17.61
#